data_AF-A0A9W7D7D9-F1
#
_entry.id   AF-A0A9W7D7D9-F1
#
_cell.length_a   1.000
_cell.length_b   1.000
_cell.length_c   1.000
_cell.angle_alpha   90.00
_cell.angle_beta   90.00
_cell.angle_gamma   90.00
#
_symmetry.space_group_name_H-M   'P 1'
#
loop_
_entity.id
_entity.type
_entity.pdbx_description
1 polymer ?
#
loop_
_entity_poly.entity_id
_entity_poly.type
_entity_poly.pdbx_seq_one_letter_code
_entity_poly.pdbx_strand_id
1 'polypeptide(L)'
;MTRQIPTDDIFDPALIDAAGGMDAVARGAVPASVLDEMRVGGWAEHQLQTPFPDMDEPYDTRPDGWIRDDYPGIYAGDHGPTAGALNAASTPLGAFLRFVTPQLLEKIAGTSNDYFKENLETRVQAQHAKQQARQEKKPDFQAQTPLQIKANLQKNPEISG
;
A
#
# COMPACT_ATOMS: atom_id res chain seq x y z
N MET A 1 -7.52 -31.61 36.30
CA MET A 1 -6.59 -30.59 35.77
C MET A 1 -7.19 -30.07 34.48
N THR A 2 -7.79 -28.89 34.54
CA THR A 2 -8.47 -28.26 33.41
C THR A 2 -7.39 -27.76 32.44
N ARG A 3 -7.36 -28.29 31.21
CA ARG A 3 -6.46 -27.81 30.16
C ARG A 3 -6.91 -26.40 29.80
N GLN A 4 -6.10 -25.40 30.15
CA GLN A 4 -6.30 -24.04 29.66
C GLN A 4 -6.07 -24.09 28.15
N ILE A 5 -7.14 -23.90 27.38
CA ILE A 5 -7.03 -23.73 25.93
C ILE A 5 -6.30 -22.39 25.74
N PRO A 6 -5.14 -22.35 25.05
CA PRO A 6 -4.53 -21.08 24.70
C PRO A 6 -5.54 -20.33 23.84
N THR A 7 -5.97 -19.16 24.28
CA THR A 7 -6.69 -18.24 23.41
C THR A 7 -5.78 -17.92 22.23
N ASP A 8 -6.23 -18.22 21.01
CA ASP A 8 -5.55 -17.97 19.72
C ASP A 8 -5.30 -16.46 19.43
N ASP A 9 -5.48 -15.60 20.42
CA ASP A 9 -5.26 -14.17 20.30
C ASP A 9 -3.75 -13.91 20.49
N ILE A 10 -3.04 -13.86 19.37
CA ILE A 10 -1.60 -13.51 19.28
C ILE A 10 -1.37 -12.05 19.74
N PHE A 11 -2.43 -11.28 19.95
CA PHE A 11 -2.40 -9.87 20.32
C PHE A 11 -2.92 -9.67 21.75
N ASP A 12 -2.31 -8.71 22.44
CA ASP A 12 -2.77 -8.25 23.75
C ASP A 12 -4.24 -7.77 23.65
N PRO A 13 -5.18 -8.34 24.44
CA PRO A 13 -6.57 -7.92 24.45
C PRO A 13 -6.76 -6.42 24.68
N ALA A 14 -5.88 -5.78 25.47
CA ALA A 14 -5.93 -4.34 25.71
C ALA A 14 -5.62 -3.53 24.44
N LEU A 15 -4.75 -4.04 23.58
CA LEU A 15 -4.45 -3.43 22.28
C LEU A 15 -5.63 -3.56 21.32
N ILE A 16 -6.29 -4.72 21.30
CA ILE A 16 -7.47 -4.95 20.47
C ILE A 16 -8.63 -4.04 20.90
N ASP A 17 -8.85 -3.87 22.20
CA ASP A 17 -9.86 -2.95 22.72
C ASP A 17 -9.51 -1.49 22.41
N ALA A 18 -8.25 -1.09 22.55
CA ALA A 18 -7.79 0.26 22.17
C ALA A 18 -7.99 0.52 20.67
N ALA A 19 -7.81 -0.49 19.83
CA ALA A 19 -8.08 -0.43 18.39
C ALA A 19 -9.58 -0.42 18.02
N GLY A 20 -10.47 -0.40 19.02
CA GLY A 20 -11.93 -0.37 18.83
C GLY A 20 -12.56 -1.76 18.69
N GLY A 21 -11.84 -2.82 19.10
CA GLY A 21 -12.25 -4.21 19.00
C GLY A 21 -11.96 -4.84 17.62
N MET A 22 -12.06 -6.17 17.56
CA MET A 22 -11.77 -6.96 16.35
C MET A 22 -12.59 -6.54 15.13
N ASP A 23 -13.86 -6.16 15.32
CA ASP A 23 -14.72 -5.70 14.24
C ASP A 23 -14.26 -4.37 13.62
N ALA A 24 -13.68 -3.47 14.42
CA ALA A 24 -13.12 -2.21 13.92
C ALA A 24 -11.82 -2.46 13.15
N VAL A 25 -10.96 -3.36 13.66
CA VAL A 25 -9.72 -3.78 13.00
C VAL A 25 -10.01 -4.46 11.66
N ALA A 26 -10.95 -5.41 11.61
CA ALA A 26 -11.31 -6.13 10.38
C ALA A 26 -11.86 -5.21 9.28
N ARG A 27 -12.53 -4.11 9.66
CA ARG A 27 -13.04 -3.10 8.73
C ARG A 27 -12.02 -2.00 8.40
N GLY A 28 -10.82 -2.03 8.97
CA GLY A 28 -9.82 -0.99 8.81
C GLY A 28 -10.21 0.36 9.43
N ALA A 29 -11.15 0.35 10.38
CA ALA A 29 -11.70 1.53 11.05
C ALA A 29 -11.03 1.79 12.40
N VAL A 30 -9.72 1.56 12.49
CA VAL A 30 -8.93 1.75 13.72
C VAL A 30 -8.89 3.26 14.07
N PRO A 31 -9.11 3.64 15.34
CA PRO A 31 -9.08 5.04 15.76
C PRO A 31 -7.76 5.74 15.39
N ALA A 32 -7.86 6.93 14.80
CA ALA A 32 -6.69 7.71 14.38
C ALA A 32 -5.74 8.03 15.54
N SER A 33 -6.27 8.21 16.75
CA SER A 33 -5.47 8.43 17.96
C SER A 33 -4.51 7.28 18.27
N VAL A 34 -4.93 6.03 18.05
CA VAL A 34 -4.07 4.85 18.26
C VAL A 34 -2.92 4.84 17.25
N LEU A 35 -3.21 5.17 15.99
CA LEU A 35 -2.21 5.26 14.93
C LEU A 35 -1.24 6.43 15.15
N ASP A 36 -1.73 7.56 15.64
CA ASP A 36 -0.90 8.71 16.00
C ASP A 36 -0.01 8.44 17.21
N GLU A 37 -0.51 7.70 18.19
CA GLU A 37 0.26 7.30 19.36
C GLU A 37 1.37 6.31 18.97
N MET A 38 1.08 5.33 18.09
CA MET A 38 2.09 4.45 17.50
C MET A 38 3.12 5.22 16.65
N ARG A 39 2.70 6.29 15.95
CA ARG A 39 3.61 7.17 15.19
C ARG A 39 4.59 7.91 16.10
N VAL A 40 4.16 8.30 17.30
CA VAL A 40 4.97 9.09 18.25
C VAL A 40 5.80 8.20 19.19
N GLY A 41 5.22 7.12 19.71
CA GLY A 41 5.86 6.19 20.63
C GLY A 41 6.68 5.09 19.96
N GLY A 42 6.50 4.89 18.65
CA GLY A 42 7.09 3.77 17.91
C GLY A 42 6.48 2.43 18.29
N TRP A 43 7.10 1.35 17.82
CA TRP A 43 6.85 0.01 18.35
C TRP A 43 7.55 -0.09 19.71
N ALA A 44 6.86 -0.60 20.73
CA ALA A 44 7.53 -0.95 21.98
C ALA A 44 8.75 -1.83 21.67
N GLU A 45 9.86 -1.58 22.36
CA GLU A 45 11.10 -2.33 22.18
C GLU A 45 10.75 -3.82 22.19
N HIS A 46 11.09 -4.52 21.11
CA HIS A 46 10.73 -5.92 20.95
C HIS A 46 11.29 -6.63 22.18
N GLN A 47 10.42 -7.04 23.11
CA GLN A 47 10.84 -7.99 24.13
C GLN A 47 11.37 -9.14 23.31
N LEU A 48 12.69 -9.34 23.36
CA LEU A 48 13.34 -10.51 22.81
C LEU A 48 12.54 -11.67 23.37
N GLN A 49 11.63 -12.22 22.56
CA GLN A 49 10.97 -13.44 22.94
C GLN A 49 12.12 -14.41 22.99
N THR A 50 12.48 -14.82 24.20
CA THR A 50 13.32 -15.99 24.38
C THR A 50 12.66 -17.04 23.50
N PRO A 51 13.36 -17.57 22.48
CA PRO A 51 12.80 -18.63 21.66
C PRO A 51 12.19 -19.64 22.61
N PHE A 52 10.95 -20.05 22.34
CA PHE A 52 10.37 -21.14 23.12
C PHE A 52 11.39 -22.29 23.10
N PRO A 53 11.58 -23.04 24.20
CA PRO A 53 12.59 -24.10 24.26
C PRO A 53 12.57 -25.04 23.04
N ASP A 54 11.38 -25.23 22.48
CA ASP A 54 11.08 -26.09 21.33
C ASP A 54 11.49 -25.47 19.96
N MET A 55 11.86 -24.19 19.91
CA MET A 55 12.34 -23.50 18.69
C MET A 55 13.83 -23.73 18.40
N ASP A 56 14.60 -24.20 19.38
CA ASP A 56 15.99 -24.64 19.22
C ASP A 56 16.08 -26.13 18.83
N GLU A 57 14.95 -26.85 18.81
CA GLU A 57 14.89 -28.25 18.42
C GLU A 57 14.85 -28.41 16.88
N PRO A 58 15.40 -29.51 16.33
CA PRO A 58 15.25 -29.82 14.91
C PRO A 58 13.77 -29.87 14.51
N TYR A 59 13.44 -29.37 13.33
CA TYR A 59 12.07 -29.44 12.82
C TYR A 59 11.55 -30.87 12.81
N ASP A 60 10.56 -31.15 13.65
CA ASP A 60 9.84 -32.42 13.62
C ASP A 60 8.98 -32.50 12.37
N THR A 61 9.27 -33.52 11.54
CA THR A 61 8.48 -33.75 10.32
C THR A 61 7.07 -34.12 10.73
N ARG A 62 6.12 -33.25 10.39
CA ARG A 62 4.71 -33.50 10.67
C ARG A 62 4.14 -34.55 9.72
N PRO A 63 3.21 -35.41 10.19
CA PRO A 63 2.59 -36.43 9.37
C PRO A 63 1.76 -35.81 8.23
N ASP A 64 1.67 -36.51 7.10
CA ASP A 64 0.83 -36.08 5.98
C ASP A 64 -0.61 -35.86 6.45
N GLY A 65 -1.17 -34.68 6.14
CA GLY A 65 -2.53 -34.30 6.52
C GLY A 65 -2.66 -33.51 7.83
N TRP A 66 -1.57 -33.32 8.60
CA TRP A 66 -1.57 -32.57 9.87
C TRP A 66 -2.27 -31.21 9.78
N ILE A 67 -2.12 -30.53 8.64
CA ILE A 67 -2.68 -29.20 8.40
C ILE A 67 -4.21 -29.18 8.44
N ARG A 68 -4.88 -30.30 8.14
CA ARG A 68 -6.35 -30.41 8.19
C ARG A 68 -6.86 -30.63 9.60
N ASP A 69 -6.04 -31.27 10.45
CA ASP A 69 -6.39 -31.60 11.84
C ASP A 69 -6.15 -30.40 12.76
N ASP A 70 -5.02 -29.71 12.59
CA ASP A 70 -4.66 -28.54 13.38
C ASP A 70 -5.42 -27.28 12.93
N TYR A 71 -5.74 -27.18 11.63
CA TYR A 71 -6.51 -26.08 11.07
C TYR A 71 -7.77 -26.60 10.37
N PRO A 72 -8.77 -27.07 11.15
CA PRO A 72 -10.00 -27.58 10.60
C PRO A 72 -10.72 -26.47 9.83
N GLY A 73 -10.80 -26.62 8.51
CA GLY A 73 -11.42 -25.64 7.61
C GLY A 73 -10.45 -24.77 6.81
N ILE A 74 -9.14 -24.94 6.94
CA ILE A 74 -8.14 -24.22 6.12
C ILE A 74 -8.33 -24.43 4.61
N TYR A 75 -9.00 -25.53 4.23
CA TYR A 75 -9.41 -25.84 2.87
C TYR A 75 -10.93 -26.06 2.72
N ALA A 76 -11.73 -25.77 3.75
CA ALA A 76 -13.19 -25.90 3.70
C ALA A 76 -13.91 -24.54 3.73
N GLY A 77 -14.69 -24.25 2.69
CA GLY A 77 -15.34 -22.96 2.45
C GLY A 77 -15.24 -22.56 0.97
N ASP A 78 -15.96 -21.51 0.55
CA ASP A 78 -15.82 -20.92 -0.78
C ASP A 78 -14.48 -20.16 -0.86
N HIS A 79 -13.38 -20.91 -0.92
CA HIS A 79 -12.05 -20.36 -1.10
C HIS A 79 -11.77 -20.17 -2.58
N GLY A 80 -11.15 -19.06 -2.93
CA GLY A 80 -10.76 -18.74 -4.29
C GLY A 80 -11.51 -17.54 -4.86
N PRO A 81 -11.26 -17.20 -6.14
CA PRO A 81 -11.83 -16.02 -6.75
C PRO A 81 -13.35 -16.15 -6.82
N THR A 82 -14.08 -15.10 -6.42
CA THR A 82 -15.54 -15.06 -6.57
C THR A 82 -15.93 -15.23 -8.04
N ALA A 83 -17.18 -15.62 -8.32
CA ALA A 83 -17.68 -15.72 -9.70
C ALA A 83 -17.44 -14.43 -10.50
N GLY A 84 -17.57 -13.26 -9.87
CA GLY A 84 -17.24 -11.97 -10.48
C GLY A 84 -15.75 -11.76 -10.75
N ALA A 85 -14.86 -12.27 -9.88
CA ALA A 85 -13.42 -12.25 -10.11
C ALA A 85 -13.01 -13.20 -11.24
N LEU A 86 -13.60 -14.41 -11.30
CA LEU A 86 -13.40 -15.35 -12.42
C LEU A 86 -13.87 -14.76 -13.75
N ASN A 87 -15.04 -14.12 -13.77
CA ASN A 87 -15.55 -13.46 -14.96
C ASN A 87 -14.64 -12.31 -15.42
N ALA A 88 -14.17 -11.47 -14.49
CA ALA A 88 -13.23 -10.41 -14.83
C ALA A 88 -11.88 -10.96 -15.33
N ALA A 89 -11.40 -12.06 -14.74
CA ALA A 89 -10.17 -12.73 -15.14
C ALA A 89 -10.23 -13.41 -16.52
N SER A 90 -11.40 -13.45 -17.17
CA SER A 90 -11.53 -13.93 -18.56
C SER A 90 -10.67 -13.14 -19.56
N THR A 91 -10.25 -11.92 -19.20
CA THR A 91 -9.29 -11.14 -19.97
C THR A 91 -8.27 -10.47 -19.05
N PRO A 92 -7.02 -10.23 -19.52
CA PRO A 92 -6.03 -9.48 -18.74
C PRO A 92 -6.51 -8.08 -18.33
N LEU A 93 -7.23 -7.39 -19.23
CA LEU A 93 -7.79 -6.06 -18.94
C LEU A 93 -8.92 -6.12 -17.90
N GLY A 94 -9.80 -7.12 -17.98
CA GLY A 94 -10.85 -7.32 -16.98
C GLY A 94 -10.29 -7.61 -15.60
N ALA A 95 -9.24 -8.45 -15.50
CA ALA A 95 -8.53 -8.71 -14.26
C ALA A 95 -7.93 -7.42 -13.67
N PHE A 96 -7.30 -6.59 -14.51
CA PHE A 96 -6.74 -5.30 -14.10
C PHE A 96 -7.82 -4.34 -13.60
N LEU A 97 -8.90 -4.13 -14.37
CA LEU A 97 -9.99 -3.21 -14.03
C LEU A 97 -10.82 -3.66 -12.82
N ARG A 98 -10.78 -4.95 -12.47
CA ARG A 98 -11.38 -5.47 -11.23
C ARG A 98 -10.78 -4.80 -9.99
N PHE A 99 -9.50 -4.45 -10.05
CA PHE A 99 -8.75 -3.77 -8.97
C PHE A 99 -8.61 -2.27 -9.23
N VAL A 100 -8.47 -1.87 -10.50
CA VAL A 100 -8.28 -0.48 -10.90
C VAL A 100 -9.62 0.12 -11.32
N THR A 101 -10.40 0.54 -10.32
CA THR A 101 -11.74 1.08 -10.53
C THR A 101 -11.70 2.46 -11.19
N PRO A 102 -12.78 2.89 -11.87
CA PRO A 102 -12.88 4.25 -12.41
C PRO A 102 -12.62 5.33 -11.36
N GLN A 103 -13.13 5.16 -10.14
CA GLN A 103 -12.91 6.11 -9.05
C GLN A 103 -11.44 6.18 -8.63
N LEU A 104 -10.72 5.06 -8.66
CA LEU A 104 -9.28 5.06 -8.41
C LEU A 104 -8.53 5.79 -9.52
N LEU A 105 -8.90 5.58 -10.78
CA LEU A 105 -8.31 6.29 -11.92
C LEU A 105 -8.58 7.80 -11.86
N GLU A 106 -9.79 8.23 -11.51
CA GLU A 106 -10.13 9.64 -11.30
C GLU A 106 -9.30 10.25 -10.17
N LYS A 107 -9.16 9.54 -9.05
CA LYS A 107 -8.30 9.98 -7.94
C LYS A 107 -6.85 10.13 -8.38
N ILE A 108 -6.31 9.17 -9.13
CA ILE A 108 -4.94 9.22 -9.67
C ILE A 108 -4.79 10.40 -10.63
N ALA A 109 -5.77 10.66 -11.49
CA ALA A 109 -5.75 11.77 -12.42
C ALA A 109 -5.73 13.12 -11.68
N GLY A 110 -6.60 13.28 -10.68
CA GLY A 110 -6.66 14.47 -9.83
C GLY A 110 -5.34 14.72 -9.09
N THR A 111 -4.82 13.72 -8.38
CA THR A 111 -3.55 13.87 -7.65
C THR A 111 -2.36 14.12 -8.58
N SER A 112 -2.38 13.57 -9.80
CA SER A 112 -1.35 13.84 -10.80
C SER A 112 -1.39 15.29 -11.30
N ASN A 113 -2.59 15.85 -11.48
CA ASN A 113 -2.77 17.26 -11.83
C ASN A 113 -2.30 18.18 -10.70
N ASP A 114 -2.63 17.85 -9.45
CA ASP A 114 -2.18 18.61 -8.27
C ASP A 114 -0.66 18.60 -8.16
N TYR A 115 -0.04 17.41 -8.26
CA TYR A 115 1.40 17.26 -8.30
C TYR A 115 2.05 18.09 -9.43
N PHE A 116 1.44 18.11 -10.61
CA PHE A 116 1.92 18.93 -11.73
C PHE A 116 1.90 20.42 -11.39
N LYS A 117 0.79 20.91 -10.80
CA LYS A 117 0.62 22.31 -10.40
C LYS A 117 1.63 22.71 -9.31
N GLU A 118 1.75 21.90 -8.26
CA GLU A 118 2.68 22.11 -7.15
C GLU A 118 4.15 22.16 -7.61
N ASN A 119 4.51 21.35 -8.61
CA ASN A 119 5.88 21.23 -9.11
C ASN A 119 6.15 22.08 -10.37
N LEU A 120 5.21 22.92 -10.80
CA LEU A 120 5.31 23.65 -12.06
C LEU A 120 6.55 24.54 -12.11
N GLU A 121 6.80 25.34 -11.07
CA GLU A 121 7.95 26.25 -11.03
C GLU A 121 9.28 25.49 -11.02
N THR A 122 9.37 24.43 -10.20
CA THR A 122 10.56 23.56 -10.16
C THR A 122 10.87 22.97 -11.54
N ARG A 123 9.83 22.55 -12.29
CA ARG A 123 9.96 22.04 -13.66
C ARG A 123 10.42 23.11 -14.62
N VAL A 124 9.88 24.33 -14.52
CA VAL A 124 10.28 25.48 -15.34
C VAL A 124 11.78 25.76 -15.13
N GLN A 125 12.24 25.84 -13.89
CA GLN A 125 13.65 26.10 -13.59
C GLN A 125 14.56 24.97 -14.07
N ALA A 126 14.20 23.72 -13.81
CA ALA A 126 14.97 22.56 -14.26
C ALA A 126 15.06 22.49 -15.79
N GLN A 127 13.97 22.82 -16.50
CA GLN A 127 13.95 22.86 -17.96
C GLN A 127 14.77 24.03 -18.49
N HIS A 128 14.69 25.22 -17.87
CA HIS A 128 15.49 26.37 -18.23
C HIS A 128 17.00 26.09 -18.09
N ALA A 129 17.43 25.53 -16.95
CA ALA A 129 18.82 25.16 -16.72
C ALA A 129 19.33 24.15 -17.76
N LYS A 130 18.51 23.14 -18.12
CA LYS A 130 18.84 22.18 -19.19
C LYS A 130 18.97 22.87 -20.56
N GLN A 131 18.14 23.88 -20.85
CA GLN A 131 18.21 24.63 -22.09
C GLN A 131 19.45 25.54 -22.15
N GLN A 132 19.81 26.19 -21.04
CA GLN A 132 21.04 26.99 -20.94
C GLN A 132 22.29 26.14 -21.17
N ALA A 133 22.40 24.99 -20.48
CA ALA A 133 23.50 24.06 -20.67
C ALA A 133 23.57 23.49 -22.11
N ARG A 134 22.43 23.44 -22.82
CA ARG A 134 22.40 23.04 -24.24
C ARG A 134 22.88 24.16 -25.16
N GLN A 135 22.53 25.40 -24.86
CA GLN A 135 22.97 26.58 -25.62
C GLN A 135 24.50 26.76 -25.55
N GLU A 136 25.11 26.51 -24.39
CA GLU A 136 26.58 26.52 -24.25
C GLU A 136 27.27 25.52 -25.17
N LYS A 137 26.65 24.35 -25.40
CA LYS A 137 27.21 23.28 -26.26
C LYS A 137 26.84 23.42 -27.73
N LYS A 138 25.77 24.17 -28.04
CA LYS A 138 25.19 24.33 -29.37
C LYS A 138 24.79 25.80 -29.57
N PRO A 139 25.68 26.63 -30.15
CA PRO A 139 25.44 28.08 -30.29
C PRO A 139 24.16 28.42 -31.07
N ASP A 140 23.74 27.56 -32.00
CA ASP A 140 22.51 27.73 -32.79
C ASP A 140 21.23 27.44 -31.99
N PHE A 141 21.34 26.86 -30.79
CA PHE A 141 20.20 26.59 -29.93
C PHE A 141 19.89 27.81 -29.06
N GLN A 142 18.67 28.34 -29.17
CA GLN A 142 18.20 29.44 -28.34
C GLN A 142 17.37 28.92 -27.16
N ALA A 143 17.81 29.18 -25.93
CA ALA A 143 17.03 28.86 -24.74
C ALA A 143 15.77 29.73 -24.65
N GLN A 144 14.65 29.11 -24.29
CA GLN A 144 13.39 29.79 -23.98
C GLN A 144 13.48 30.47 -22.62
N THR A 145 12.73 31.55 -22.43
CA THR A 145 12.63 32.17 -21.10
C THR A 145 11.81 31.29 -20.14
N PRO A 146 12.00 31.42 -18.82
CA PRO A 146 11.15 30.72 -17.84
C PRO A 146 9.65 30.93 -18.06
N LEU A 147 9.24 32.14 -18.47
CA LEU A 147 7.85 32.46 -18.79
C LEU A 147 7.34 31.70 -20.03
N GLN A 148 8.16 31.60 -21.08
CA GLN A 148 7.81 30.83 -22.28
C GLN A 148 7.70 29.34 -21.96
N ILE A 149 8.60 28.82 -21.13
CA ILE A 149 8.56 27.42 -20.67
C ILE A 149 7.28 27.17 -19.87
N LYS A 150 6.97 28.02 -18.89
CA LYS A 150 5.76 27.92 -18.06
C LYS A 150 4.50 27.95 -18.91
N ALA A 151 4.40 28.90 -19.83
CA ALA A 151 3.26 29.02 -20.74
C ALA A 151 3.08 27.78 -21.62
N ASN A 152 4.17 27.15 -22.07
CA ASN A 152 4.09 25.91 -22.85
C ASN A 152 3.66 24.72 -21.98
N LEU A 153 4.15 24.60 -20.74
CA LEU A 153 3.73 23.54 -19.82
C LEU A 153 2.24 23.64 -19.47
N GLN A 154 1.72 24.86 -19.31
CA GLN A 154 0.31 25.10 -18.99
C GLN A 154 -0.66 24.89 -20.17
N LYS A 155 -0.16 24.72 -21.40
CA LYS A 155 -1.01 24.34 -22.54
C LYS A 155 -1.41 22.87 -22.50
N ASN A 156 -0.74 22.05 -21.69
CA ASN A 156 -1.08 20.65 -21.57
C ASN A 156 -2.44 20.52 -20.89
N PRO A 157 -3.37 19.74 -21.46
CA PRO A 157 -4.66 19.50 -20.82
C PRO A 157 -4.47 18.77 -19.50
N GLU A 158 -5.41 18.98 -18.58
CA GLU A 158 -5.51 18.18 -17.36
C GLU A 158 -5.74 16.71 -17.70
N ILE A 159 -5.26 15.82 -16.83
CA ILE A 159 -5.42 14.37 -16.99
C ILE A 159 -6.84 13.95 -16.61
N SER A 160 -7.43 14.60 -15.60
CA SER A 160 -8.85 14.48 -15.29
C SER A 160 -9.71 15.14 -16.37
N GLY A 161 -10.83 14.50 -16.70
CA GLY A 161 -11.87 15.04 -17.59
C GLY A 161 -12.87 15.93 -16.88
#